data_AF-A0A932ZCQ6-F1
#
_entry.id   AF-A0A932ZCQ6-F1
#
_cell.length_a   1.000
_cell.length_b   1.000
_cell.length_c   1.000
_cell.angle_alpha   90.00
_cell.angle_beta   90.00
_cell.angle_gamma   90.00
#
_symmetry.space_group_name_H-M   'P 1'
#
loop_
_entity.id
_entity.type
_entity.pdbx_description
1 polymer ?
#
loop_
_entity_poly.entity_id
_entity_poly.type
_entity_poly.pdbx_seq_one_letter_code
_entity_poly.pdbx_strand_id
1 'polypeptide(L)'
;WDAVRIGLAVEPAARWGMKSEYTPIEKRGDLPLGMTSGFSPQEILEPIEQTVHDLKVSQAFYRENVQLQLSYDLSLFQNDLDRVVADNPFRSTDHPTLGGARGRAALPPDNVAHSLGLAGGVNLPWKTRVSGGVSYGWRRQDQEFLPHTINSAISDSLLELPQPSLDGDQRLLRFHVVANTRPLPRLNLTARYRYFDYDDRTTELDFPAHVGYGDRMRVVEETDAHRHPYTRQIGGLDATYGLLNGVRLKAGYGWEGMGRGEREVANSSEHTTRAALDLTRLDWLLLRASYAVSWRRGDEYEVEGDVILPELRRFDVADRDRTRAELLARLFLHERLTLSTTYGRGTDEFPESAYGLQSDRSWTASAEVTWTPLDRLELYAAVGRDDAKLRQRSRSRTPPALLDNLTYDWVANTTDRTNTISTGWTLVVLPGKLDLGASWDVSESKLEMAAFNPTTPTGGTTAQNTSATAQNFPTIRQKLRPVSAFLRYSPDANWTATVRYGYERFQENDFRSDGLYPARVTNGIFLGQDYQNYYAHLLTLTVGFRPALLRPARSTL
;
A
#
# COMPACT_ATOMS: atom_id res chain seq x y z
N TRP A 1 -9.74 -12.61 12.83
CA TRP A 1 -9.92 -11.20 13.21
C TRP A 1 -11.30 -11.09 13.78
N ASP A 2 -11.39 -11.06 15.09
CA ASP A 2 -12.65 -10.98 15.80
C ASP A 2 -12.67 -9.62 16.49
N ALA A 3 -13.61 -8.76 16.06
CA ALA A 3 -13.72 -7.40 16.55
C ALA A 3 -15.08 -7.20 17.21
N VAL A 4 -15.06 -6.70 18.44
CA VAL A 4 -16.26 -6.28 19.16
C VAL A 4 -16.22 -4.77 19.29
N ARG A 5 -17.29 -4.08 18.89
CA ARG A 5 -17.36 -2.62 18.95
C ARG A 5 -18.40 -2.18 19.98
N ILE A 6 -17.96 -1.42 20.96
CA ILE A 6 -18.82 -0.79 21.97
C ILE A 6 -18.74 0.72 21.77
N GLY A 7 -19.88 1.36 21.58
CA GLY A 7 -19.92 2.79 21.31
C GLY A 7 -21.03 3.49 22.09
N LEU A 8 -20.73 4.70 22.56
CA LEU A 8 -21.67 5.63 23.16
C LEU A 8 -21.63 6.93 22.36
N ALA A 9 -22.80 7.42 21.95
CA ALA A 9 -22.96 8.73 21.35
C ALA A 9 -24.04 9.50 22.11
N VAL A 10 -23.72 10.71 22.55
CA VAL A 10 -24.62 11.59 23.32
C VAL A 10 -24.54 12.99 22.76
N GLU A 11 -25.68 13.66 22.65
CA GLU A 11 -25.75 15.09 22.33
C GLU A 11 -26.16 15.85 23.60
N PRO A 12 -25.20 16.22 24.48
CA PRO A 12 -25.51 16.84 25.77
C PRO A 12 -26.21 18.20 25.64
N ALA A 13 -26.09 18.85 24.49
CA ALA A 13 -26.83 20.06 24.12
C ALA A 13 -26.91 20.17 22.59
N ALA A 14 -27.83 20.99 22.06
CA ALA A 14 -28.09 21.12 20.62
C ALA A 14 -26.87 21.51 19.74
N ARG A 15 -25.75 21.93 20.34
CA ARG A 15 -24.52 22.33 19.64
C ARG A 15 -23.33 21.43 19.95
N TRP A 16 -23.50 20.45 20.82
CA TRP A 16 -22.42 19.61 21.32
C TRP A 16 -22.75 18.15 21.05
N GLY A 17 -21.83 17.45 20.41
CA GLY A 17 -21.88 15.99 20.25
C GLY A 17 -20.68 15.38 20.96
N MET A 18 -20.90 14.29 21.68
CA MET A 18 -19.84 13.48 22.27
C MET A 18 -19.96 12.05 21.76
N LYS A 19 -18.84 11.47 21.35
CA LYS A 19 -18.77 10.06 20.95
C LYS A 19 -17.58 9.41 21.61
N SER A 20 -17.81 8.25 22.22
CA SER A 20 -16.77 7.36 22.73
C SER A 20 -16.94 6.00 22.09
N GLU A 21 -15.84 5.36 21.74
CA GLU A 21 -15.83 4.07 21.06
C GLU A 21 -14.64 3.25 21.53
N TYR A 22 -14.90 2.00 21.91
CA TYR A 22 -13.89 1.03 22.28
C TYR A 22 -14.03 -0.22 21.40
N THR A 23 -12.92 -0.66 20.81
CA THR A 23 -12.89 -1.80 19.90
C THR A 23 -11.67 -2.68 20.22
N PRO A 24 -11.84 -3.77 20.97
CA PRO A 24 -10.86 -4.86 21.00
C PRO A 24 -10.91 -5.64 19.70
N ILE A 25 -9.73 -5.95 19.16
CA ILE A 25 -9.54 -6.74 17.95
C ILE A 25 -8.58 -7.88 18.27
N GLU A 26 -9.08 -9.11 18.22
CA GLU A 26 -8.26 -10.31 18.37
C GLU A 26 -7.87 -10.85 16.98
N LYS A 27 -6.59 -11.18 16.82
CA LYS A 27 -6.04 -11.80 15.62
C LYS A 27 -5.31 -13.09 16.00
N ARG A 28 -5.81 -14.19 15.45
CA ARG A 28 -5.25 -15.54 15.60
C ARG A 28 -5.00 -16.17 14.24
N GLY A 29 -3.94 -16.98 14.14
CA GLY A 29 -3.60 -17.73 12.93
C GLY A 29 -2.09 -17.86 12.76
N ASP A 30 -1.65 -18.23 11.57
CA ASP A 30 -0.24 -18.40 11.24
C ASP A 30 0.12 -17.69 9.94
N LEU A 31 1.35 -17.24 9.82
CA LEU A 31 1.93 -16.72 8.57
C LEU A 31 3.24 -17.45 8.23
N PRO A 32 3.55 -17.66 6.94
CA PRO A 32 4.88 -18.10 6.54
C PRO A 32 5.95 -17.09 6.97
N LEU A 33 6.96 -17.55 7.71
CA LEU A 33 8.13 -16.77 8.10
C LEU A 33 9.39 -17.45 7.59
N GLY A 34 10.20 -16.70 6.85
CA GLY A 34 11.54 -17.11 6.47
C GLY A 34 12.51 -16.94 7.64
N MET A 35 13.18 -18.03 8.02
CA MET A 35 14.28 -18.06 8.98
C MET A 35 15.52 -18.67 8.31
N THR A 36 16.70 -18.41 8.85
CA THR A 36 17.94 -19.01 8.35
C THR A 36 18.58 -19.87 9.44
N SER A 37 19.03 -21.07 9.05
CA SER A 37 19.91 -21.91 9.85
C SER A 37 21.29 -21.89 9.19
N GLY A 38 22.05 -20.83 9.44
CA GLY A 38 23.24 -20.53 8.64
C GLY A 38 22.92 -19.94 7.27
N PHE A 39 23.43 -20.60 6.22
CA PHE A 39 23.15 -20.25 4.82
C PHE A 39 21.98 -21.05 4.24
N SER A 40 21.34 -21.91 5.03
CA SER A 40 20.20 -22.70 4.62
C SER A 40 18.91 -21.98 5.02
N PRO A 41 18.12 -21.45 4.06
CA PRO A 41 16.81 -20.90 4.37
C PRO A 41 15.87 -22.01 4.84
N GLN A 42 15.02 -21.67 5.79
CA GLN A 42 13.92 -22.49 6.24
C GLN A 42 12.67 -21.63 6.41
N GLU A 43 11.53 -22.11 5.94
CA GLU A 43 10.24 -21.47 6.22
C GLU A 43 9.56 -22.18 7.39
N ILE A 44 9.08 -21.40 8.33
CA ILE A 44 8.32 -21.86 9.50
C ILE A 44 6.98 -21.15 9.53
N LEU A 45 6.06 -21.66 10.34
CA LEU A 45 4.82 -20.97 10.66
C LEU A 45 5.10 -20.02 11.83
N GLU A 46 4.98 -18.72 11.59
CA GLU A 46 4.91 -17.69 12.63
C GLU A 46 3.50 -17.68 13.21
N PRO A 47 3.32 -18.07 14.49
CA PRO A 47 2.03 -17.97 15.15
C PRO A 47 1.68 -16.51 15.43
N ILE A 48 0.40 -16.19 15.30
CA ILE A 48 -0.16 -14.88 15.59
C ILE A 48 -1.13 -15.04 16.74
N GLU A 49 -0.83 -14.38 17.86
CA GLU A 49 -1.73 -14.23 19.01
C GLU A 49 -1.68 -12.77 19.46
N GLN A 50 -2.40 -11.92 18.73
CA GLN A 50 -2.33 -10.47 18.87
C GLN A 50 -3.67 -9.89 19.28
N THR A 51 -3.65 -8.96 20.22
CA THR A 51 -4.82 -8.19 20.65
C THR A 51 -4.54 -6.70 20.47
N VAL A 52 -5.45 -5.98 19.81
CA VAL A 52 -5.40 -4.53 19.66
C VAL A 52 -6.58 -3.89 20.39
N HIS A 53 -6.29 -3.00 21.33
CA HIS A 53 -7.31 -2.21 22.02
C HIS A 53 -7.33 -0.79 21.47
N ASP A 54 -8.39 -0.45 20.71
CA ASP A 54 -8.60 0.90 20.22
C ASP A 54 -9.66 1.63 21.06
N LEU A 55 -9.29 2.78 21.62
CA LEU A 55 -10.21 3.71 22.28
C LEU A 55 -10.21 5.05 21.52
N LYS A 56 -11.39 5.53 21.15
CA LYS A 56 -11.59 6.82 20.48
C LYS A 56 -12.61 7.64 21.23
N VAL A 57 -12.21 8.82 21.68
CA VAL A 57 -13.08 9.79 22.33
C VAL A 57 -13.08 11.06 21.52
N SER A 58 -14.25 11.60 21.22
CA SER A 58 -14.36 12.86 20.50
C SER A 58 -15.48 13.73 21.05
N GLN A 59 -15.23 15.03 21.03
CA GLN A 59 -16.19 16.06 21.36
C GLN A 59 -16.26 17.02 20.18
N ALA A 60 -17.45 17.21 19.65
CA ALA A 60 -17.72 18.10 18.54
C ALA A 60 -18.61 19.25 18.97
N PHE A 61 -18.33 20.42 18.41
CA PHE A 61 -19.09 21.64 18.59
C PHE A 61 -19.51 22.18 17.23
N TYR A 62 -20.79 22.46 17.07
CA TYR A 62 -21.37 22.93 15.82
C TYR A 62 -22.17 24.22 16.02
N ARG A 63 -21.89 25.21 15.16
CA ARG A 63 -22.71 26.39 14.89
C ARG A 63 -22.80 26.58 13.37
N GLU A 64 -23.70 27.45 12.93
CA GLU A 64 -23.98 27.72 11.52
C GLU A 64 -22.72 28.00 10.67
N ASN A 65 -21.75 28.77 11.21
CA ASN A 65 -20.54 29.16 10.49
C ASN A 65 -19.25 28.53 11.05
N VAL A 66 -19.32 27.73 12.11
CA VAL A 66 -18.15 27.18 12.79
C VAL A 66 -18.41 25.75 13.21
N GLN A 67 -17.48 24.87 12.87
CA GLN A 67 -17.42 23.50 13.40
C GLN A 67 -16.05 23.28 14.04
N LEU A 68 -16.03 22.64 15.19
CA LEU A 68 -14.81 22.24 15.90
C LEU A 68 -14.98 20.81 16.39
N GLN A 69 -13.90 20.04 16.40
CA GLN A 69 -13.86 18.70 16.95
C GLN A 69 -12.52 18.47 17.64
N LEU A 70 -12.58 18.13 18.92
CA LEU A 70 -11.47 17.60 19.68
C LEU A 70 -11.57 16.07 19.66
N SER A 71 -10.47 15.38 19.41
CA SER A 71 -10.40 13.92 19.47
C SER A 71 -9.17 13.45 20.25
N TYR A 72 -9.34 12.34 20.94
CA TYR A 72 -8.28 11.56 21.55
C TYR A 72 -8.42 10.12 21.10
N ASP A 73 -7.34 9.58 20.55
CA ASP A 73 -7.24 8.19 20.10
C ASP A 73 -6.12 7.51 20.89
N LEU A 74 -6.40 6.32 21.41
CA LEU A 74 -5.46 5.40 22.06
C LEU A 74 -5.52 4.07 21.31
N SER A 75 -4.37 3.52 20.97
CA SER A 75 -4.22 2.17 20.42
C SER A 75 -3.16 1.44 21.25
N LEU A 76 -3.52 0.31 21.83
CA LEU A 76 -2.62 -0.58 22.56
C LEU A 76 -2.50 -1.86 21.73
N PHE A 77 -1.29 -2.18 21.30
CA PHE A 77 -0.98 -3.44 20.64
C PHE A 77 -0.31 -4.37 21.65
N GLN A 78 -0.89 -5.56 21.81
CA GLN A 78 -0.37 -6.63 22.64
C GLN A 78 -0.15 -7.87 21.78
N ASN A 79 0.99 -8.50 21.95
CA ASN A 79 1.34 -9.76 21.32
C ASN A 79 1.69 -10.75 22.43
N ASP A 80 0.88 -11.79 22.59
CA ASP A 80 1.05 -12.77 23.66
C ASP A 80 2.35 -13.60 23.49
N LEU A 81 2.99 -13.51 22.33
CA LEU A 81 4.24 -14.17 21.97
C LEU A 81 5.33 -13.13 21.66
N ASP A 82 6.42 -13.13 22.43
CA ASP A 82 7.60 -12.26 22.22
C ASP A 82 8.53 -12.78 21.11
N ARG A 83 8.47 -14.08 20.84
CA ARG A 83 9.38 -14.79 19.94
C ARG A 83 8.75 -16.02 19.33
N VAL A 84 9.29 -16.43 18.20
CA VAL A 84 9.11 -17.76 17.63
C VAL A 84 10.45 -18.50 17.64
N VAL A 85 10.41 -19.78 18.01
CA VAL A 85 11.59 -20.66 18.03
C VAL A 85 11.27 -21.89 17.19
N ALA A 86 12.19 -22.28 16.31
CA ALA A 86 12.07 -23.53 15.58
C ALA A 86 13.37 -24.33 15.59
N ASP A 87 13.24 -25.64 15.53
CA ASP A 87 14.36 -26.58 15.47
C ASP A 87 15.13 -26.42 14.16
N ASN A 88 16.46 -26.55 14.24
CA ASN A 88 17.32 -26.57 13.07
C ASN A 88 17.30 -27.97 12.45
N PRO A 89 16.74 -28.15 11.25
CA PRO A 89 16.60 -29.45 10.62
C PRO A 89 17.95 -30.04 10.17
N PHE A 90 19.00 -29.23 10.12
CA PHE A 90 20.35 -29.63 9.71
C PHE A 90 21.27 -29.90 10.91
N ARG A 91 20.83 -29.66 12.15
CA ARG A 91 21.69 -29.75 13.33
C ARG A 91 20.90 -30.01 14.62
N SER A 92 21.31 -31.05 15.36
CA SER A 92 20.70 -31.42 16.64
C SER A 92 21.39 -30.84 17.89
N THR A 93 22.59 -30.29 17.74
CA THR A 93 23.38 -29.74 18.87
C THR A 93 24.04 -28.41 18.50
N ASP A 94 24.03 -27.46 19.43
CA ASP A 94 24.69 -26.17 19.33
C ASP A 94 26.18 -26.28 18.99
N HIS A 95 26.67 -25.37 18.14
CA HIS A 95 28.07 -25.32 17.74
C HIS A 95 28.54 -23.87 17.54
N PRO A 96 29.76 -23.49 17.98
CA PRO A 96 30.20 -22.09 17.99
C PRO A 96 30.51 -21.48 16.61
N THR A 97 30.61 -22.32 15.56
CA THR A 97 30.92 -21.90 14.17
C THR A 97 29.98 -22.50 13.11
N LEU A 98 29.19 -23.50 13.50
CA LEU A 98 28.36 -24.27 12.56
C LEU A 98 26.85 -24.03 12.76
N GLY A 99 26.47 -23.26 13.78
CA GLY A 99 25.09 -22.84 14.04
C GLY A 99 24.50 -23.44 15.30
N GLY A 100 23.38 -22.87 15.75
CA GLY A 100 22.56 -23.42 16.82
C GLY A 100 21.74 -24.65 16.37
N ALA A 101 21.31 -25.46 17.34
CA ALA A 101 20.33 -26.54 17.14
C ALA A 101 18.90 -26.01 16.93
N ARG A 102 18.68 -24.72 17.19
CA ARG A 102 17.41 -24.00 17.05
C ARG A 102 17.68 -22.60 16.52
N GLY A 103 16.72 -22.03 15.82
CA GLY A 103 16.68 -20.61 15.47
C GLY A 103 15.60 -19.89 16.25
N ARG A 104 15.78 -18.58 16.47
CA ARG A 104 14.81 -17.70 17.11
C ARG A 104 14.65 -16.43 16.29
N ALA A 105 13.40 -15.99 16.14
CA ALA A 105 13.07 -14.66 15.62
C ALA A 105 12.24 -13.90 16.66
N ALA A 106 12.49 -12.60 16.77
CA ALA A 106 11.63 -11.70 17.55
C ALA A 106 10.31 -11.49 16.81
N LEU A 107 9.21 -11.46 17.55
CA LEU A 107 7.89 -11.13 17.02
C LEU A 107 7.61 -9.63 17.23
N PRO A 108 6.58 -9.05 16.56
CA PRO A 108 6.23 -7.65 16.76
C PRO A 108 6.02 -7.33 18.25
N PRO A 109 6.70 -6.31 18.80
CA PRO A 109 6.66 -6.02 20.23
C PRO A 109 5.39 -5.27 20.64
N ASP A 110 5.01 -5.44 21.90
CA ASP A 110 3.99 -4.65 22.58
C ASP A 110 4.29 -3.15 22.45
N ASN A 111 3.28 -2.37 22.11
CA ASN A 111 3.44 -0.92 21.99
C ASN A 111 2.14 -0.18 22.25
N VAL A 112 2.28 1.10 22.60
CA VAL A 112 1.16 2.02 22.82
C VAL A 112 1.31 3.25 21.94
N ALA A 113 0.21 3.66 21.33
CA ALA A 113 0.11 4.88 20.56
C ALA A 113 -1.03 5.77 21.07
N HIS A 114 -0.72 7.04 21.30
CA HIS A 114 -1.69 8.07 21.64
C HIS A 114 -1.73 9.13 20.54
N SER A 115 -2.88 9.76 20.33
CA SER A 115 -3.04 10.88 19.42
C SER A 115 -4.10 11.85 19.94
N LEU A 116 -3.71 13.10 20.11
CA LEU A 116 -4.61 14.22 20.40
C LEU A 116 -4.81 15.04 19.12
N GLY A 117 -6.05 15.26 18.72
CA GLY A 117 -6.42 15.96 17.49
C GLY A 117 -7.39 17.10 17.71
N LEU A 118 -7.18 18.22 17.02
CA LEU A 118 -8.13 19.32 16.91
C LEU A 118 -8.40 19.58 15.43
N ALA A 119 -9.64 19.47 15.01
CA ALA A 119 -10.08 19.78 13.65
C ALA A 119 -11.18 20.84 13.68
N GLY A 120 -11.27 21.63 12.62
CA GLY A 120 -12.27 22.67 12.54
C GLY A 120 -12.47 23.25 11.16
N GLY A 121 -13.55 24.01 11.03
CA GLY A 121 -13.85 24.76 9.82
C GLY A 121 -14.68 26.00 10.13
N VAL A 122 -14.39 27.07 9.41
CA VAL A 122 -15.08 28.35 9.52
C VAL A 122 -15.49 28.86 8.15
N ASN A 123 -16.73 29.34 8.06
CA ASN A 123 -17.20 30.12 6.92
C ASN A 123 -16.88 31.60 7.17
N LEU A 124 -16.09 32.17 6.27
CA LEU A 124 -15.67 33.57 6.27
C LEU A 124 -16.43 34.35 5.18
N PRO A 125 -16.37 35.70 5.20
CA PRO A 125 -16.89 36.53 4.12
C PRO A 125 -16.35 36.14 2.73
N TRP A 126 -17.00 36.65 1.68
CA TRP A 126 -16.68 36.38 0.27
C TRP A 126 -16.79 34.90 -0.14
N LYS A 127 -17.74 34.17 0.45
CA LYS A 127 -17.98 32.74 0.16
C LYS A 127 -16.69 31.92 0.35
N THR A 128 -15.94 32.27 1.40
CA THR A 128 -14.67 31.63 1.74
C THR A 128 -14.93 30.61 2.85
N ARG A 129 -14.39 29.40 2.71
CA ARG A 129 -14.38 28.40 3.76
C ARG A 129 -12.95 28.00 4.04
N VAL A 130 -12.55 28.09 5.30
CA VAL A 130 -11.26 27.59 5.78
C VAL A 130 -11.53 26.40 6.67
N SER A 131 -10.86 25.29 6.41
CA SER A 131 -10.92 24.09 7.25
C SER A 131 -9.54 23.53 7.44
N GLY A 132 -9.27 22.98 8.61
CA GLY A 132 -7.98 22.38 8.91
C GLY A 132 -8.01 21.60 10.20
N GLY A 133 -6.85 21.06 10.54
CA GLY A 133 -6.65 20.39 11.81
C GLY A 133 -5.20 20.18 12.13
N VAL A 134 -4.94 20.02 13.43
CA VAL A 134 -3.64 19.66 14.00
C VAL A 134 -3.82 18.38 14.80
N SER A 135 -2.85 17.49 14.76
CA SER A 135 -2.80 16.36 15.66
C SER A 135 -1.37 16.13 16.13
N TYR A 136 -1.24 15.84 17.42
CA TYR A 136 0.00 15.44 18.04
C TYR A 136 -0.14 14.03 18.58
N GLY A 137 0.74 13.13 18.16
CA GLY A 137 0.77 11.74 18.63
C GLY A 137 2.11 11.41 19.26
N TRP A 138 2.07 10.45 20.18
CA TRP A 138 3.27 9.87 20.76
C TRP A 138 3.11 8.37 20.88
N ARG A 139 4.20 7.64 20.64
CA ARG A 139 4.23 6.17 20.65
C ARG A 139 5.37 5.71 21.53
N ARG A 140 5.12 4.64 22.29
CA ARG A 140 6.09 4.03 23.21
C ARG A 140 6.17 2.53 22.98
N GLN A 141 7.37 1.97 23.15
CA GLN A 141 7.67 0.55 23.02
C GLN A 141 8.84 0.23 23.97
N ASP A 142 8.59 -0.53 25.03
CA ASP A 142 9.55 -0.85 26.07
C ASP A 142 9.69 -2.35 26.37
N GLN A 143 9.23 -3.21 25.45
CA GLN A 143 9.38 -4.66 25.53
C GLN A 143 10.86 -5.06 25.60
N GLU A 144 11.17 -5.99 26.51
CA GLU A 144 12.52 -6.51 26.71
C GLU A 144 13.09 -7.11 25.41
N PHE A 145 14.36 -6.82 25.15
CA PHE A 145 15.06 -7.44 24.05
C PHE A 145 15.27 -8.93 24.30
N LEU A 146 15.24 -9.69 23.21
CA LEU A 146 15.76 -11.04 23.23
C LEU A 146 17.30 -10.99 23.29
N PRO A 147 17.95 -11.95 23.97
CA PRO A 147 19.39 -12.10 23.89
C PRO A 147 19.85 -12.25 22.43
N HIS A 148 21.10 -11.86 22.14
CA HIS A 148 21.67 -11.94 20.79
C HIS A 148 21.55 -13.33 20.13
N THR A 149 21.51 -14.40 20.91
CA THR A 149 21.42 -15.77 20.41
C THR A 149 20.75 -16.71 21.41
N ILE A 150 20.24 -17.85 20.93
CA ILE A 150 19.89 -19.01 21.76
C ILE A 150 20.90 -20.16 21.66
N ASN A 151 21.95 -19.99 20.86
CA ASN A 151 23.03 -20.96 20.72
C ASN A 151 23.93 -20.92 21.96
N SER A 152 23.79 -21.92 22.82
CA SER A 152 24.53 -22.02 24.08
C SER A 152 26.05 -22.21 23.91
N ALA A 153 26.51 -22.55 22.70
CA ALA A 153 27.93 -22.64 22.39
C ALA A 153 28.60 -21.28 22.11
N ILE A 154 27.81 -20.20 22.01
CA ILE A 154 28.31 -18.82 21.87
C ILE A 154 28.08 -18.11 23.20
N SER A 155 29.18 -17.84 23.92
CA SER A 155 29.18 -17.06 25.15
C SER A 155 30.34 -16.08 25.10
N ASP A 156 30.03 -14.79 25.15
CA ASP A 156 31.00 -13.69 25.12
C ASP A 156 30.39 -12.49 25.86
N SER A 157 31.19 -11.81 26.70
CA SER A 157 30.78 -10.58 27.39
C SER A 157 30.51 -9.43 26.43
N LEU A 158 31.05 -9.46 25.21
CA LEU A 158 30.75 -8.47 24.17
C LEU A 158 29.35 -8.62 23.56
N LEU A 159 28.66 -9.73 23.84
CA LEU A 159 27.26 -9.96 23.45
C LEU A 159 26.29 -9.64 24.60
N GLU A 160 26.73 -8.88 25.59
CA GLU A 160 25.84 -8.26 26.57
C GLU A 160 25.02 -7.16 25.88
N LEU A 161 23.70 -7.21 26.05
CA LEU A 161 22.81 -6.19 25.50
C LEU A 161 23.15 -4.83 26.14
N PRO A 162 23.31 -3.75 25.34
CA PRO A 162 23.67 -2.44 25.87
C PRO A 162 22.58 -1.86 26.78
N GLN A 163 21.32 -2.28 26.56
CA GLN A 163 20.15 -1.92 27.36
C GLN A 163 19.17 -3.11 27.40
N PRO A 164 18.27 -3.19 28.41
CA PRO A 164 17.30 -4.28 28.51
C PRO A 164 16.16 -4.19 27.48
N SER A 165 15.84 -3.00 26.98
CA SER A 165 14.82 -2.74 25.96
C SER A 165 15.19 -1.51 25.13
N LEU A 166 14.37 -1.19 24.13
CA LEU A 166 14.59 -0.04 23.26
C LEU A 166 14.24 1.30 23.95
N ASP A 167 13.31 1.28 24.91
CA ASP A 167 12.62 2.48 25.41
C ASP A 167 12.23 3.46 24.28
N GLY A 168 11.59 2.91 23.25
CA GLY A 168 11.25 3.62 22.03
C GLY A 168 10.36 4.84 22.30
N ASP A 169 10.70 5.99 21.74
CA ASP A 169 9.93 7.23 21.86
C ASP A 169 9.77 7.92 20.51
N GLN A 170 8.59 7.81 19.91
CA GLN A 170 8.29 8.45 18.65
C GLN A 170 7.23 9.53 18.82
N ARG A 171 7.48 10.72 18.29
CA ARG A 171 6.56 11.86 18.29
C ARG A 171 6.13 12.19 16.87
N LEU A 172 4.84 12.46 16.69
CA LEU A 172 4.24 12.74 15.40
C LEU A 172 3.45 14.04 15.47
N LEU A 173 3.81 15.02 14.63
CA LEU A 173 3.03 16.24 14.46
C LEU A 173 2.44 16.27 13.05
N ARG A 174 1.13 16.47 12.95
CA ARG A 174 0.43 16.61 11.67
C ARG A 174 -0.38 17.89 11.70
N PHE A 175 -0.24 18.72 10.68
CA PHE A 175 -1.02 19.92 10.48
C PHE A 175 -1.52 19.97 9.04
N HIS A 176 -2.75 20.39 8.85
CA HIS A 176 -3.27 20.66 7.51
C HIS A 176 -4.27 21.80 7.54
N VAL A 177 -4.30 22.57 6.46
CA VAL A 177 -5.28 23.63 6.24
C VAL A 177 -5.63 23.72 4.76
N VAL A 178 -6.91 23.95 4.50
CA VAL A 178 -7.47 24.18 3.17
C VAL A 178 -8.34 25.41 3.24
N ALA A 179 -8.07 26.37 2.36
CA ALA A 179 -8.90 27.54 2.15
C ALA A 179 -9.50 27.47 0.75
N ASN A 180 -10.82 27.46 0.65
CA ASN A 180 -11.55 27.56 -0.60
C ASN A 180 -12.26 28.92 -0.64
N THR A 181 -12.12 29.68 -1.73
CA THR A 181 -12.78 30.97 -1.88
C THR A 181 -13.34 31.14 -3.29
N ARG A 182 -14.45 31.87 -3.39
CA ARG A 182 -15.12 32.21 -4.66
C ARG A 182 -15.18 33.73 -4.80
N PRO A 183 -14.03 34.40 -5.04
CA PRO A 183 -13.95 35.86 -5.07
C PRO A 183 -14.75 36.44 -6.24
N LEU A 184 -14.93 35.69 -7.33
CA LEU A 184 -15.77 36.05 -8.48
C LEU A 184 -16.73 34.88 -8.77
N PRO A 185 -17.92 35.12 -9.36
CA PRO A 185 -18.91 34.06 -9.62
C PRO A 185 -18.40 32.89 -10.46
N ARG A 186 -17.40 33.12 -11.32
CA ARG A 186 -16.80 32.13 -12.22
C ARG A 186 -15.39 31.70 -11.81
N LEU A 187 -14.86 32.19 -10.69
CA LEU A 187 -13.51 31.87 -10.23
C LEU A 187 -13.56 31.25 -8.83
N ASN A 188 -13.06 30.03 -8.73
CA ASN A 188 -12.87 29.34 -7.46
C ASN A 188 -11.38 29.12 -7.23
N LEU A 189 -10.86 29.63 -6.12
CA LEU A 189 -9.47 29.47 -5.72
C LEU A 189 -9.41 28.50 -4.54
N THR A 190 -8.41 27.64 -4.51
CA THR A 190 -8.17 26.72 -3.40
C THR A 190 -6.69 26.73 -3.04
N ALA A 191 -6.40 27.09 -1.80
CA ALA A 191 -5.06 26.98 -1.21
C ALA A 191 -5.04 25.81 -0.22
N ARG A 192 -3.97 25.03 -0.24
CA ARG A 192 -3.79 23.87 0.63
C ARG A 192 -2.37 23.89 1.20
N TYR A 193 -2.24 23.54 2.46
CA TYR A 193 -0.95 23.29 3.07
C TYR A 193 -1.07 22.12 4.03
N ARG A 194 -0.09 21.22 4.00
CA ARG A 194 0.05 20.07 4.90
C ARG A 194 1.48 20.02 5.40
N TYR A 195 1.61 19.75 6.69
CA TYR A 195 2.87 19.54 7.38
C TYR A 195 2.77 18.22 8.15
N PHE A 196 3.80 17.40 8.05
CA PHE A 196 3.94 16.15 8.76
C PHE A 196 5.37 16.06 9.27
N ASP A 197 5.52 15.74 10.54
CA ASP A 197 6.81 15.58 11.18
C ASP A 197 6.80 14.28 11.97
N TYR A 198 7.80 13.46 11.72
CA TYR A 198 8.09 12.22 12.42
C TYR A 198 9.45 12.39 13.10
N ASP A 199 9.39 12.56 14.41
CA ASP A 199 10.53 12.79 15.30
C ASP A 199 10.75 11.53 16.14
N ASP A 200 11.88 10.85 15.91
CA ASP A 200 12.26 9.66 16.65
C ASP A 200 13.28 10.03 17.73
N ARG A 201 12.81 10.05 18.98
CA ARG A 201 13.59 10.43 20.17
C ARG A 201 14.18 9.24 20.90
N THR A 202 14.06 8.05 20.31
CA THR A 202 14.67 6.83 20.83
C THR A 202 16.18 7.03 20.96
N THR A 203 16.77 6.47 22.01
CA THR A 203 18.22 6.48 22.20
C THR A 203 18.85 5.53 21.19
N GLU A 204 19.87 6.01 20.48
CA GLU A 204 20.63 5.17 19.56
C GLU A 204 21.49 4.19 20.38
N LEU A 205 21.39 2.91 20.04
CA LEU A 205 22.06 1.84 20.77
C LEU A 205 23.21 1.31 19.92
N ASP A 206 24.39 1.34 20.51
CA ASP A 206 25.60 0.77 19.93
C ASP A 206 25.78 -0.66 20.42
N PHE A 207 25.87 -1.60 19.49
CA PHE A 207 26.13 -3.01 19.78
C PHE A 207 27.59 -3.32 19.41
N PRO A 208 28.48 -3.55 20.39
CA PRO A 208 29.91 -3.79 20.12
C PRO A 208 30.19 -5.07 19.33
N ALA A 209 29.30 -6.04 19.43
CA ALA A 209 29.32 -7.28 18.70
C ALA A 209 27.89 -7.79 18.50
N HIS A 210 27.71 -8.61 17.48
CA HIS A 210 26.45 -9.30 17.22
C HIS A 210 26.71 -10.74 16.78
N VAL A 211 25.65 -11.54 16.74
CA VAL A 211 25.72 -12.92 16.24
C VAL A 211 25.27 -12.94 14.79
N GLY A 212 26.21 -13.23 13.90
CA GLY A 212 25.99 -13.23 12.47
C GLY A 212 25.62 -14.61 11.92
N TYR A 213 25.12 -14.59 10.68
CA TYR A 213 24.92 -15.79 9.85
C TYR A 213 24.05 -16.87 10.47
N GLY A 214 22.90 -16.52 11.05
CA GLY A 214 21.93 -17.48 11.60
C GLY A 214 22.50 -18.28 12.78
N ASP A 215 22.91 -17.58 13.84
CA ASP A 215 23.46 -18.15 15.07
C ASP A 215 24.77 -18.94 14.90
N ARG A 216 25.59 -18.60 13.89
CA ARG A 216 26.81 -19.36 13.56
C ARG A 216 28.09 -18.80 14.13
N MET A 217 28.22 -17.49 14.27
CA MET A 217 29.46 -16.90 14.74
C MET A 217 29.23 -15.53 15.33
N ARG A 218 30.09 -15.18 16.28
CA ARG A 218 30.23 -13.81 16.75
C ARG A 218 30.93 -12.97 15.69
N VAL A 219 30.36 -11.79 15.41
CA VAL A 219 30.96 -10.74 14.60
C VAL A 219 31.28 -9.59 15.54
N VAL A 220 32.55 -9.18 15.62
CA VAL A 220 32.96 -7.97 16.35
C VAL A 220 33.04 -6.85 15.35
N GLU A 221 31.89 -6.26 15.15
CA GLU A 221 31.66 -5.12 14.31
C GLU A 221 30.62 -4.31 15.07
N GLU A 222 31.00 -3.09 15.41
CA GLU A 222 30.08 -2.16 16.05
C GLU A 222 28.97 -1.84 15.07
N THR A 223 27.74 -2.06 15.50
CA THR A 223 26.55 -1.77 14.71
C THR A 223 25.62 -0.90 15.54
N ASP A 224 25.14 0.17 14.93
CA ASP A 224 24.25 1.15 15.51
C ASP A 224 22.82 1.00 14.98
N ALA A 225 21.86 1.27 15.87
CA ALA A 225 20.44 1.27 15.53
C ALA A 225 20.02 2.65 15.01
N HIS A 226 20.34 2.94 13.74
CA HIS A 226 20.01 4.22 13.09
C HIS A 226 18.52 4.57 13.18
N ARG A 227 18.26 5.87 13.22
CA ARG A 227 16.90 6.43 13.24
C ARG A 227 16.62 7.10 11.91
N HIS A 228 15.36 7.06 11.48
CA HIS A 228 14.96 7.72 10.23
C HIS A 228 13.84 8.75 10.46
N PRO A 229 14.09 9.82 11.23
CA PRO A 229 13.15 10.92 11.36
C PRO A 229 13.00 11.64 10.02
N TYR A 230 11.83 12.21 9.77
CA TYR A 230 11.62 13.02 8.57
C TYR A 230 10.49 14.03 8.73
N THR A 231 10.64 15.13 8.01
CA THR A 231 9.64 16.18 7.89
C THR A 231 9.18 16.28 6.45
N ARG A 232 7.86 16.31 6.23
CA ARG A 232 7.24 16.46 4.92
C ARG A 232 6.28 17.64 4.91
N GLN A 233 6.46 18.52 3.93
CA GLN A 233 5.61 19.69 3.72
C GLN A 233 5.04 19.66 2.32
N ILE A 234 3.76 20.00 2.18
CA ILE A 234 3.08 20.02 0.89
C ILE A 234 2.25 21.30 0.81
N GLY A 235 2.60 22.18 -0.12
CA GLY A 235 1.85 23.40 -0.45
C GLY A 235 1.19 23.27 -1.82
N GLY A 236 0.02 23.88 -2.00
CA GLY A 236 -0.64 23.89 -3.30
C GLY A 236 -1.64 25.02 -3.48
N LEU A 237 -1.69 25.55 -4.69
CA LEU A 237 -2.63 26.57 -5.15
C LEU A 237 -3.32 26.09 -6.41
N ASP A 238 -4.65 26.06 -6.40
CA ASP A 238 -5.49 25.70 -7.55
C ASP A 238 -6.43 26.85 -7.90
N ALA A 239 -6.54 27.17 -9.19
CA ALA A 239 -7.53 28.09 -9.74
C ALA A 239 -8.45 27.35 -10.70
N THR A 240 -9.76 27.43 -10.48
CA THR A 240 -10.79 26.91 -11.38
C THR A 240 -11.60 28.06 -11.94
N TYR A 241 -11.55 28.26 -13.25
CA TYR A 241 -12.29 29.29 -13.96
C TYR A 241 -13.38 28.69 -14.85
N GLY A 242 -14.63 29.08 -14.61
CA GLY A 242 -15.77 28.74 -15.47
C GLY A 242 -15.79 29.64 -16.69
N LEU A 243 -15.17 29.21 -17.80
CA LEU A 243 -15.11 29.97 -19.04
C LEU A 243 -16.52 30.23 -19.60
N LEU A 244 -17.33 29.17 -19.65
CA LEU A 244 -18.72 29.15 -20.09
C LEU A 244 -19.51 28.21 -19.18
N ASN A 245 -20.84 28.27 -19.23
CA ASN A 245 -21.66 27.26 -18.54
C ASN A 245 -21.30 25.87 -19.06
N GLY A 246 -20.96 24.96 -18.14
CA GLY A 246 -20.49 23.62 -18.47
C GLY A 246 -19.05 23.52 -18.99
N VAL A 247 -18.25 24.60 -19.04
CA VAL A 247 -16.84 24.55 -19.43
C VAL A 247 -15.97 25.16 -18.32
N ARG A 248 -15.14 24.35 -17.68
CA ARG A 248 -14.24 24.81 -16.60
C ARG A 248 -12.79 24.47 -16.93
N LEU A 249 -11.94 25.47 -16.82
CA LEU A 249 -10.49 25.33 -16.89
C LEU A 249 -9.93 25.32 -15.47
N LYS A 250 -8.97 24.44 -15.21
CA LYS A 250 -8.26 24.37 -13.93
C LYS A 250 -6.77 24.51 -14.20
N ALA A 251 -6.12 25.36 -13.43
CA ALA A 251 -4.67 25.46 -13.37
C ALA A 251 -4.26 25.28 -11.90
N GLY A 252 -3.16 24.58 -11.65
CA GLY A 252 -2.67 24.38 -10.30
C GLY A 252 -1.15 24.27 -10.23
N TYR A 253 -0.60 24.70 -9.10
CA TYR A 253 0.81 24.57 -8.75
C TYR A 253 0.91 23.90 -7.38
N GLY A 254 1.79 22.93 -7.27
CA GLY A 254 2.11 22.22 -6.04
C GLY A 254 3.60 22.24 -5.75
N TRP A 255 3.94 22.23 -4.48
CA TRP A 255 5.29 22.05 -3.97
C TRP A 255 5.26 21.01 -2.87
N GLU A 256 6.19 20.07 -2.89
CA GLU A 256 6.45 19.12 -1.83
C GLU A 256 7.91 19.28 -1.39
N GLY A 257 8.13 19.53 -0.10
CA GLY A 257 9.45 19.51 0.53
C GLY A 257 9.57 18.31 1.45
N MET A 258 10.69 17.61 1.39
CA MET A 258 11.00 16.47 2.25
C MET A 258 12.40 16.66 2.83
N GLY A 259 12.49 16.74 4.15
CA GLY A 259 13.74 16.66 4.91
C GLY A 259 13.80 15.32 5.62
N ARG A 260 14.91 14.60 5.51
CA ARG A 260 15.14 13.28 6.09
C ARG A 260 16.38 13.36 6.98
N GLY A 261 16.33 12.75 8.16
CA GLY A 261 17.52 12.44 8.94
C GLY A 261 18.14 11.14 8.43
N GLU A 262 19.48 11.11 8.36
CA GLU A 262 20.28 9.88 8.13
C GLU A 262 19.79 9.07 6.91
N ARG A 263 19.78 9.72 5.75
CA ARG A 263 19.48 9.14 4.44
C ARG A 263 20.45 9.70 3.40
N GLU A 264 20.60 8.98 2.29
CA GLU A 264 21.53 9.33 1.20
C GLU A 264 21.24 10.70 0.58
N VAL A 265 20.02 11.24 0.75
CA VAL A 265 19.65 12.60 0.34
C VAL A 265 18.91 13.26 1.50
N ALA A 266 19.54 14.26 2.12
CA ALA A 266 19.02 14.97 3.27
C ALA A 266 17.72 15.73 2.94
N ASN A 267 17.75 16.63 1.94
CA ASN A 267 16.56 17.35 1.50
C ASN A 267 16.23 17.10 0.04
N SER A 268 14.94 17.15 -0.27
CA SER A 268 14.46 17.10 -1.65
C SER A 268 13.20 17.95 -1.80
N SER A 269 13.04 18.54 -2.97
CA SER A 269 11.85 19.30 -3.33
C SER A 269 11.25 18.80 -4.63
N GLU A 270 9.92 18.72 -4.70
CA GLU A 270 9.19 18.36 -5.90
C GLU A 270 8.18 19.46 -6.25
N HIS A 271 8.31 20.02 -7.45
CA HIS A 271 7.39 21.01 -7.97
C HIS A 271 6.47 20.37 -8.99
N THR A 272 5.16 20.59 -8.88
CA THR A 272 4.15 20.07 -9.80
C THR A 272 3.35 21.20 -10.42
N THR A 273 3.22 21.22 -11.74
CA THR A 273 2.24 22.08 -12.42
C THR A 273 1.16 21.20 -13.06
N ARG A 274 -0.10 21.63 -12.97
CA ARG A 274 -1.23 20.90 -13.57
C ARG A 274 -2.15 21.83 -14.36
N ALA A 275 -2.68 21.29 -15.45
CA ALA A 275 -3.79 21.87 -16.19
C ALA A 275 -4.91 20.82 -16.34
N ALA A 276 -6.16 21.25 -16.28
CA ALA A 276 -7.29 20.38 -16.56
C ALA A 276 -8.46 21.12 -17.21
N LEU A 277 -9.24 20.38 -17.98
CA LEU A 277 -10.47 20.82 -18.63
C LEU A 277 -11.60 19.91 -18.17
N ASP A 278 -12.68 20.51 -17.64
CA ASP A 278 -13.96 19.83 -17.44
C ASP A 278 -14.98 20.41 -18.44
N LEU A 279 -15.52 19.57 -19.31
CA LEU A 279 -16.60 19.87 -20.25
C LEU A 279 -17.84 19.05 -19.88
N THR A 280 -18.93 19.75 -19.59
CA THR A 280 -20.26 19.26 -19.17
C THR A 280 -21.38 20.04 -19.85
N ARG A 281 -21.04 20.85 -20.87
CA ARG A 281 -21.97 21.71 -21.60
C ARG A 281 -22.84 20.93 -22.58
N LEU A 282 -22.39 19.77 -23.01
CA LEU A 282 -23.06 18.94 -23.99
C LEU A 282 -23.84 17.86 -23.25
N ASP A 283 -25.16 17.80 -23.44
CA ASP A 283 -26.01 16.83 -22.73
C ASP A 283 -25.63 15.38 -23.08
N TRP A 284 -25.04 15.16 -24.25
CA TRP A 284 -24.55 13.87 -24.71
C TRP A 284 -23.09 13.57 -24.31
N LEU A 285 -22.35 14.52 -23.72
CA LEU A 285 -20.92 14.34 -23.39
C LEU A 285 -20.51 15.03 -22.09
N LEU A 286 -19.99 14.23 -21.16
CA LEU A 286 -19.12 14.67 -20.08
C LEU A 286 -17.67 14.28 -20.40
N LEU A 287 -16.77 15.27 -20.37
CA LEU A 287 -15.36 15.08 -20.63
C LEU A 287 -14.54 15.74 -19.51
N ARG A 288 -13.56 15.02 -18.99
CA ARG A 288 -12.51 15.53 -18.12
C ARG A 288 -11.16 15.12 -18.67
N ALA A 289 -10.29 16.09 -18.91
CA ALA A 289 -8.91 15.86 -19.31
C ALA A 289 -7.99 16.58 -18.34
N SER A 290 -6.89 15.96 -17.92
CA SER A 290 -5.87 16.61 -17.09
C SER A 290 -4.47 16.18 -17.49
N TYR A 291 -3.53 17.10 -17.32
CA TYR A 291 -2.11 16.89 -17.56
C TYR A 291 -1.32 17.53 -16.43
N ALA A 292 -0.32 16.82 -15.92
CA ALA A 292 0.56 17.30 -14.87
C ALA A 292 2.01 16.93 -15.17
N VAL A 293 2.91 17.85 -14.87
CA VAL A 293 4.36 17.64 -14.93
C VAL A 293 4.94 17.94 -13.56
N SER A 294 5.87 17.10 -13.11
CA SER A 294 6.53 17.25 -11.81
C SER A 294 8.02 17.00 -11.92
N TRP A 295 8.80 17.76 -11.16
CA TRP A 295 10.26 17.64 -11.11
C TRP A 295 10.68 17.58 -9.66
N ARG A 296 11.25 16.44 -9.25
CA ARG A 296 11.88 16.25 -7.95
C ARG A 296 13.38 16.43 -8.09
N ARG A 297 13.95 17.31 -7.26
CA ARG A 297 15.39 17.56 -7.14
C ARG A 297 15.82 17.45 -5.69
N GLY A 298 16.85 16.66 -5.44
CA GLY A 298 17.48 16.47 -4.14
C GLY A 298 18.73 17.32 -3.92
N ASP A 299 19.21 17.33 -2.69
CA ASP A 299 20.60 17.65 -2.37
C ASP A 299 21.55 16.58 -2.96
N GLU A 300 22.86 16.74 -2.73
CA GLU A 300 23.87 15.75 -3.14
C GLU A 300 23.57 14.36 -2.56
N TYR A 301 23.86 13.32 -3.36
CA TYR A 301 23.64 11.94 -2.96
C TYR A 301 24.87 11.42 -2.21
N GLU A 302 24.75 11.24 -0.91
CA GLU A 302 25.77 10.68 -0.04
C GLU A 302 25.74 9.14 -0.11
N VAL A 303 26.85 8.55 -0.55
CA VAL A 303 26.98 7.09 -0.66
C VAL A 303 27.39 6.53 0.68
N GLU A 304 26.54 5.69 1.25
CA GLU A 304 26.82 5.00 2.50
C GLU A 304 27.40 3.60 2.23
N GLY A 305 28.61 3.35 2.74
CA GLY A 305 29.28 2.05 2.72
C GLY A 305 30.10 1.74 1.46
N ASP A 306 31.15 0.91 1.65
CA ASP A 306 32.15 0.60 0.61
C ASP A 306 31.69 -0.42 -0.45
N VAL A 307 30.54 -1.07 -0.24
CA VAL A 307 30.10 -2.24 -1.05
C VAL A 307 29.07 -1.88 -2.11
N ILE A 308 28.50 -0.67 -2.06
CA ILE A 308 27.46 -0.21 -2.99
C ILE A 308 28.10 0.40 -4.26
N LEU A 309 27.39 0.36 -5.39
CA LEU A 309 27.77 1.12 -6.59
C LEU A 309 27.65 2.62 -6.27
N PRO A 310 28.73 3.43 -6.33
CA PRO A 310 28.66 4.85 -5.98
C PRO A 310 27.65 5.65 -6.83
N GLU A 311 27.40 5.21 -8.06
CA GLU A 311 26.44 5.82 -8.99
C GLU A 311 25.03 5.19 -8.92
N LEU A 312 24.79 4.30 -7.96
CA LEU A 312 23.44 3.83 -7.63
C LEU A 312 22.62 4.98 -7.05
N ARG A 313 21.39 5.11 -7.51
CA ARG A 313 20.41 6.00 -6.91
C ARG A 313 19.18 5.20 -6.49
N ARG A 314 18.85 5.24 -5.20
CA ARG A 314 17.59 4.67 -4.71
C ARG A 314 16.42 5.51 -5.21
N PHE A 315 15.43 4.86 -5.84
CA PHE A 315 14.36 5.53 -6.58
C PHE A 315 13.45 6.41 -5.70
N ASP A 316 13.41 6.18 -4.39
CA ASP A 316 12.60 6.94 -3.44
C ASP A 316 13.20 8.31 -3.10
N VAL A 317 14.52 8.49 -3.28
CA VAL A 317 15.24 9.75 -3.03
C VAL A 317 15.83 10.40 -4.29
N ALA A 318 16.05 9.64 -5.36
CA ALA A 318 16.67 10.12 -6.60
C ALA A 318 15.91 11.27 -7.29
N ASP A 319 16.61 12.05 -8.11
CA ASP A 319 15.94 13.01 -8.99
C ASP A 319 14.94 12.33 -9.93
N ARG A 320 13.77 12.95 -10.10
CA ARG A 320 12.67 12.38 -10.88
C ARG A 320 11.94 13.41 -11.71
N ASP A 321 11.77 13.12 -12.98
CA ASP A 321 10.89 13.85 -13.89
C ASP A 321 9.65 13.01 -14.17
N ARG A 322 8.49 13.53 -13.76
CA ARG A 322 7.21 12.83 -13.84
C ARG A 322 6.25 13.56 -14.75
N THR A 323 5.61 12.82 -15.64
CA THR A 323 4.47 13.30 -16.43
C THR A 323 3.26 12.40 -16.20
N ARG A 324 2.09 13.01 -16.06
CA ARG A 324 0.81 12.30 -15.91
C ARG A 324 -0.25 12.91 -16.81
N ALA A 325 -0.93 12.08 -17.58
CA ALA A 325 -2.07 12.44 -18.40
C ALA A 325 -3.26 11.57 -18.02
N GLU A 326 -4.43 12.18 -17.83
CA GLU A 326 -5.66 11.48 -17.50
C GLU A 326 -6.80 12.02 -18.36
N LEU A 327 -7.62 11.11 -18.88
CA LEU A 327 -8.80 11.37 -19.68
C LEU A 327 -9.95 10.52 -19.14
N LEU A 328 -11.10 11.15 -18.94
CA LEU A 328 -12.38 10.49 -18.68
C LEU A 328 -13.40 11.10 -19.64
N ALA A 329 -14.07 10.25 -20.41
CA ALA A 329 -15.18 10.66 -21.25
C ALA A 329 -16.40 9.77 -20.98
N ARG A 330 -17.58 10.37 -20.87
CA ARG A 330 -18.86 9.68 -20.74
C ARG A 330 -19.82 10.24 -21.77
N LEU A 331 -20.25 9.37 -22.66
CA LEU A 331 -21.12 9.63 -23.80
C LEU A 331 -22.52 9.10 -23.47
N PHE A 332 -23.50 9.99 -23.45
CA PHE A 332 -24.91 9.64 -23.33
C PHE A 332 -25.49 9.53 -24.74
N LEU A 333 -25.27 8.39 -25.39
CA LEU A 333 -25.68 8.15 -26.77
C LEU A 333 -27.21 8.16 -26.92
N HIS A 334 -27.91 7.69 -25.87
CA HIS A 334 -29.36 7.74 -25.69
C HIS A 334 -29.65 7.78 -24.18
N GLU A 335 -30.87 8.16 -23.76
CA GLU A 335 -31.35 8.12 -22.36
C GLU A 335 -31.11 6.79 -21.62
N ARG A 336 -30.94 5.69 -22.37
CA ARG A 336 -30.80 4.32 -21.87
C ARG A 336 -29.43 3.71 -22.18
N LEU A 337 -28.56 4.43 -22.89
CA LEU A 337 -27.28 3.91 -23.38
C LEU A 337 -26.16 4.90 -23.07
N THR A 338 -25.28 4.50 -22.16
CA THR A 338 -24.10 5.26 -21.78
C THR A 338 -22.85 4.48 -22.17
N LEU A 339 -21.90 5.16 -22.81
CA LEU A 339 -20.54 4.67 -23.01
C LEU A 339 -19.60 5.52 -22.14
N SER A 340 -18.80 4.89 -21.28
CA SER A 340 -17.77 5.54 -20.47
C SER A 340 -16.41 5.03 -20.91
N THR A 341 -15.41 5.90 -20.98
CA THR A 341 -14.02 5.52 -21.23
C THR A 341 -13.09 6.29 -20.32
N THR A 342 -12.05 5.62 -19.85
CA THR A 342 -10.95 6.23 -19.12
C THR A 342 -9.62 5.86 -19.75
N TYR A 343 -8.69 6.79 -19.73
CA TYR A 343 -7.32 6.59 -20.14
C TYR A 343 -6.39 7.34 -19.19
N GLY A 344 -5.38 6.65 -18.67
CA GLY A 344 -4.36 7.23 -17.81
C GLY A 344 -2.97 6.84 -18.32
N ARG A 345 -2.02 7.75 -18.25
CA ARG A 345 -0.61 7.48 -18.56
C ARG A 345 0.30 8.22 -17.59
N GLY A 346 1.25 7.49 -17.00
CA GLY A 346 2.31 7.99 -16.14
C GLY A 346 3.68 7.64 -16.73
N THR A 347 4.62 8.57 -16.66
CA THR A 347 6.03 8.33 -16.98
C THR A 347 6.88 9.00 -15.92
N ASP A 348 7.68 8.23 -15.23
CA ASP A 348 8.72 8.68 -14.31
C ASP A 348 10.08 8.33 -14.92
N GLU A 349 10.92 9.34 -15.12
CA GLU A 349 12.29 9.20 -15.58
C GLU A 349 13.23 9.65 -14.46
N PHE A 350 14.34 8.92 -14.27
CA PHE A 350 15.32 9.20 -13.22
C PHE A 350 16.64 9.67 -13.86
N PRO A 351 16.79 10.97 -14.20
CA PRO A 351 17.86 11.45 -15.07
C PRO A 351 19.27 11.27 -14.50
N GLU A 352 19.43 11.28 -13.18
CA GLU A 352 20.74 11.17 -12.51
C GLU A 352 20.99 9.77 -11.91
N SER A 353 20.17 8.78 -12.29
CA SER A 353 20.30 7.39 -11.83
C SER A 353 21.12 6.60 -12.84
N ALA A 354 22.43 6.42 -12.62
CA ALA A 354 23.25 5.58 -13.51
C ALA A 354 22.98 4.08 -13.27
N TYR A 355 22.79 3.70 -12.00
CA TYR A 355 22.34 2.39 -11.56
C TYR A 355 21.09 2.51 -10.68
N GLY A 356 20.28 1.47 -10.65
CA GLY A 356 18.97 1.44 -10.00
C GLY A 356 17.84 1.57 -11.01
N LEU A 357 16.69 2.08 -10.56
CA LEU A 357 15.54 2.34 -11.43
C LEU A 357 15.86 3.51 -12.37
N GLN A 358 15.65 3.30 -13.66
CA GLN A 358 15.94 4.26 -14.74
C GLN A 358 14.66 4.93 -15.21
N SER A 359 13.59 4.14 -15.38
CA SER A 359 12.26 4.65 -15.68
C SER A 359 11.16 3.71 -15.22
N ASP A 360 10.01 4.31 -14.93
CA ASP A 360 8.73 3.64 -14.68
C ASP A 360 7.67 4.27 -15.59
N ARG A 361 7.10 3.45 -16.47
CA ARG A 361 6.10 3.89 -17.45
C ARG A 361 4.88 3.01 -17.32
N SER A 362 3.75 3.62 -17.02
CA SER A 362 2.48 2.91 -16.89
C SER A 362 1.39 3.60 -17.71
N TRP A 363 0.47 2.80 -18.24
CA TRP A 363 -0.78 3.31 -18.77
C TRP A 363 -1.92 2.34 -18.48
N THR A 364 -3.10 2.93 -18.36
CA THR A 364 -4.36 2.22 -18.16
C THR A 364 -5.37 2.74 -19.17
N ALA A 365 -6.16 1.85 -19.74
CA ALA A 365 -7.29 2.22 -20.58
C ALA A 365 -8.47 1.31 -20.29
N SER A 366 -9.66 1.89 -20.15
CA SER A 366 -10.89 1.13 -20.03
C SER A 366 -12.03 1.76 -20.81
N ALA A 367 -12.96 0.92 -21.22
CA ALA A 367 -14.22 1.31 -21.81
C ALA A 367 -15.35 0.45 -21.24
N GLU A 368 -16.48 1.08 -20.93
CA GLU A 368 -17.67 0.46 -20.37
C GLU A 368 -18.91 0.96 -21.11
N VAL A 369 -19.79 0.05 -21.48
CA VAL A 369 -21.12 0.34 -21.98
C VAL A 369 -22.14 -0.13 -20.96
N THR A 370 -23.02 0.78 -20.55
CA THR A 370 -24.21 0.46 -19.74
C THR A 370 -25.44 0.71 -20.61
N TRP A 371 -26.31 -0.29 -20.72
CA TRP A 371 -27.51 -0.24 -21.55
C TRP A 371 -28.72 -0.77 -20.81
N THR A 372 -29.78 0.03 -20.73
CA THR A 372 -31.08 -0.36 -20.17
C THR A 372 -32.12 -0.47 -21.28
N PRO A 373 -32.11 -1.53 -22.12
CA PRO A 373 -33.04 -1.66 -23.25
C PRO A 373 -34.51 -1.58 -22.85
N LEU A 374 -34.83 -2.12 -21.67
CA LEU A 374 -36.16 -2.14 -21.07
C LEU A 374 -36.06 -1.56 -19.66
N ASP A 375 -37.15 -1.01 -19.11
CA ASP A 375 -37.17 -0.44 -17.75
C ASP A 375 -36.83 -1.46 -16.65
N ARG A 376 -36.86 -2.74 -17.01
CA ARG A 376 -36.63 -3.89 -16.14
C ARG A 376 -35.32 -4.59 -16.40
N LEU A 377 -34.59 -4.25 -17.45
CA LEU A 377 -33.36 -4.94 -17.86
C LEU A 377 -32.22 -3.94 -17.95
N GLU A 378 -31.20 -4.16 -17.15
CA GLU A 378 -29.93 -3.45 -17.20
C GLU A 378 -28.84 -4.41 -17.66
N LEU A 379 -28.04 -3.99 -18.64
CA LEU A 379 -26.88 -4.70 -19.16
C LEU A 379 -25.65 -3.82 -18.99
N TYR A 380 -24.51 -4.42 -18.69
CA TYR A 380 -23.23 -3.74 -18.78
C TYR A 380 -22.17 -4.65 -19.41
N ALA A 381 -21.21 -4.02 -20.09
CA ALA A 381 -20.01 -4.67 -20.59
C ALA A 381 -18.84 -3.69 -20.46
N ALA A 382 -17.74 -4.14 -19.89
CA ALA A 382 -16.52 -3.37 -19.70
C ALA A 382 -15.30 -4.17 -20.16
N VAL A 383 -14.32 -3.45 -20.71
CA VAL A 383 -13.00 -3.97 -21.05
C VAL A 383 -11.94 -3.04 -20.51
N GLY A 384 -10.86 -3.59 -19.99
CA GLY A 384 -9.76 -2.84 -19.39
C GLY A 384 -8.40 -3.43 -19.76
N ARG A 385 -7.41 -2.55 -19.84
CA ARG A 385 -6.02 -2.89 -20.09
C ARG A 385 -5.12 -2.00 -19.24
N ASP A 386 -4.25 -2.64 -18.47
CA ASP A 386 -3.18 -2.01 -17.71
C ASP A 386 -1.84 -2.56 -18.20
N ASP A 387 -0.85 -1.69 -18.35
CA ASP A 387 0.51 -2.07 -18.74
C ASP A 387 1.49 -1.17 -17.98
N ALA A 388 2.37 -1.77 -17.20
CA ALA A 388 3.42 -1.12 -16.43
C ALA A 388 4.78 -1.66 -16.85
N LYS A 389 5.74 -0.77 -17.09
CA LYS A 389 7.08 -1.11 -17.55
C LYS A 389 8.11 -0.42 -16.68
N LEU A 390 8.92 -1.23 -16.02
CA LEU A 390 10.06 -0.79 -15.21
C LEU A 390 11.34 -1.12 -15.97
N ARG A 391 12.24 -0.15 -16.05
CA ARG A 391 13.60 -0.36 -16.55
C ARG A 391 14.57 -0.11 -15.43
N GLN A 392 15.37 -1.11 -15.08
CA GLN A 392 16.45 -0.99 -14.11
C GLN A 392 17.79 -1.37 -14.73
N ARG A 393 18.86 -0.81 -14.17
CA ARG A 393 20.24 -1.11 -14.55
C ARG A 393 21.05 -1.39 -13.31
N SER A 394 21.91 -2.40 -13.36
CA SER A 394 22.89 -2.69 -12.30
C SER A 394 24.13 -3.34 -12.91
N ARG A 395 25.09 -3.71 -12.07
CA ARG A 395 26.33 -4.40 -12.45
C ARG A 395 26.49 -5.66 -11.63
N SER A 396 26.84 -6.76 -12.30
CA SER A 396 27.26 -7.97 -11.58
C SER A 396 28.65 -7.75 -10.96
N ARG A 397 28.78 -8.00 -9.66
CA ARG A 397 30.02 -7.89 -8.89
C ARG A 397 30.24 -9.21 -8.14
N THR A 398 31.43 -9.80 -8.28
CA THR A 398 31.81 -11.02 -7.55
C THR A 398 32.94 -10.68 -6.57
N PRO A 399 32.75 -10.86 -5.24
CA PRO A 399 33.84 -10.71 -4.26
C PRO A 399 34.97 -11.73 -4.52
N PRO A 400 36.23 -11.50 -4.09
CA PRO A 400 36.75 -10.36 -3.32
C PRO A 400 37.45 -9.28 -4.17
N ALA A 401 37.72 -9.53 -5.45
CA ALA A 401 38.10 -8.51 -6.40
C ALA A 401 36.82 -7.99 -7.04
N LEU A 402 36.29 -6.88 -6.53
CA LEU A 402 35.30 -6.08 -7.23
C LEU A 402 35.92 -5.65 -8.57
N LEU A 403 35.87 -6.53 -9.57
CA LEU A 403 36.14 -6.15 -10.93
C LEU A 403 35.02 -5.18 -11.26
N ASP A 404 35.33 -3.89 -11.15
CA ASP A 404 34.45 -2.82 -11.59
C ASP A 404 34.45 -2.82 -13.12
N ASN A 405 33.89 -3.88 -13.67
CA ASN A 405 33.95 -4.22 -15.06
C ASN A 405 32.68 -3.71 -15.71
N LEU A 406 32.81 -2.65 -16.50
CA LEU A 406 31.69 -2.04 -17.19
C LEU A 406 30.97 -3.02 -18.13
N THR A 407 31.63 -4.09 -18.59
CA THR A 407 31.00 -5.12 -19.43
C THR A 407 30.06 -6.05 -18.65
N TYR A 408 30.07 -6.00 -17.32
CA TYR A 408 29.19 -6.78 -16.44
C TYR A 408 27.90 -6.03 -16.08
N ASP A 409 27.68 -4.86 -16.67
CA ASP A 409 26.42 -4.15 -16.59
C ASP A 409 25.31 -5.00 -17.20
N TRP A 410 24.16 -5.00 -16.53
CA TRP A 410 22.94 -5.63 -17.01
C TRP A 410 21.77 -4.66 -16.86
N VAL A 411 20.79 -4.83 -17.74
CA VAL A 411 19.54 -4.09 -17.75
C VAL A 411 18.40 -5.10 -17.67
N ALA A 412 17.44 -4.87 -16.78
CA ALA A 412 16.19 -5.61 -16.78
C ALA A 412 15.03 -4.68 -17.13
N ASN A 413 14.23 -5.11 -18.11
CA ASN A 413 12.95 -4.52 -18.43
C ASN A 413 11.85 -5.46 -17.90
N THR A 414 11.19 -5.04 -16.83
CA THR A 414 10.06 -5.76 -16.25
C THR A 414 8.77 -5.16 -16.82
N THR A 415 7.92 -6.00 -17.42
CA THR A 415 6.62 -5.59 -17.96
C THR A 415 5.53 -6.38 -17.25
N ASP A 416 4.62 -5.67 -16.59
CA ASP A 416 3.39 -6.23 -16.02
C ASP A 416 2.19 -5.76 -16.85
N ARG A 417 1.27 -6.68 -17.11
CA ARG A 417 0.16 -6.49 -18.05
C ARG A 417 -1.07 -7.19 -17.55
N THR A 418 -2.15 -6.44 -17.35
CA THR A 418 -3.43 -6.98 -16.94
C THR A 418 -4.50 -6.65 -17.97
N ASN A 419 -5.25 -7.66 -18.39
CA ASN A 419 -6.47 -7.50 -19.18
C ASN A 419 -7.67 -7.83 -18.31
N THR A 420 -8.70 -7.00 -18.36
CA THR A 420 -9.96 -7.27 -17.69
C THR A 420 -11.12 -7.22 -18.68
N ILE A 421 -12.07 -8.14 -18.52
CA ILE A 421 -13.34 -8.15 -19.23
C ILE A 421 -14.41 -8.42 -18.18
N SER A 422 -15.44 -7.59 -18.14
CA SER A 422 -16.57 -7.73 -17.22
C SER A 422 -17.85 -7.57 -18.00
N THR A 423 -18.77 -8.51 -17.87
CA THR A 423 -20.11 -8.39 -18.43
C THR A 423 -21.13 -8.80 -17.39
N GLY A 424 -22.33 -8.23 -17.48
CA GLY A 424 -23.38 -8.63 -16.58
C GLY A 424 -24.70 -8.00 -16.92
N TRP A 425 -25.71 -8.48 -16.22
CA TRP A 425 -27.07 -8.02 -16.40
C TRP A 425 -27.89 -8.22 -15.14
N THR A 426 -28.91 -7.38 -14.98
CA THR A 426 -29.92 -7.48 -13.95
C THR A 426 -31.30 -7.32 -14.58
N LEU A 427 -32.21 -8.24 -14.25
CA LEU A 427 -33.58 -8.28 -14.72
C LEU A 427 -34.54 -8.26 -13.53
N VAL A 428 -35.40 -7.25 -13.49
CA VAL A 428 -36.56 -7.17 -12.60
C VAL A 428 -37.72 -7.91 -13.27
N VAL A 429 -37.91 -9.19 -12.96
CA VAL A 429 -39.00 -9.98 -13.56
C VAL A 429 -40.35 -9.50 -13.06
N LEU A 430 -40.50 -9.38 -11.74
CA LEU A 430 -41.69 -8.86 -11.07
C LEU A 430 -41.27 -7.68 -10.17
N PRO A 431 -41.66 -6.44 -10.49
CA PRO A 431 -41.29 -5.27 -9.70
C PRO A 431 -41.61 -5.44 -8.20
N GLY A 432 -40.58 -5.26 -7.37
CA GLY A 432 -40.67 -5.39 -5.91
C GLY A 432 -40.79 -6.83 -5.38
N LYS A 433 -40.79 -7.85 -6.26
CA LYS A 433 -40.95 -9.25 -5.87
C LYS A 433 -39.88 -10.19 -6.38
N LEU A 434 -39.42 -10.04 -7.62
CA LEU A 434 -38.52 -11.02 -8.23
C LEU A 434 -37.50 -10.32 -9.11
N ASP A 435 -36.24 -10.40 -8.68
CA ASP A 435 -35.08 -9.92 -9.42
C ASP A 435 -34.12 -11.08 -9.65
N LEU A 436 -33.46 -11.07 -10.80
CA LEU A 436 -32.40 -12.02 -11.07
C LEU A 436 -31.31 -11.34 -11.90
N GLY A 437 -30.09 -11.82 -11.78
CA GLY A 437 -28.97 -11.24 -12.50
C GLY A 437 -27.79 -12.19 -12.53
N ALA A 438 -26.89 -11.93 -13.46
CA ALA A 438 -25.64 -12.65 -13.57
C ALA A 438 -24.52 -11.72 -14.04
N SER A 439 -23.30 -12.03 -13.61
CA SER A 439 -22.08 -11.41 -14.09
C SER A 439 -21.04 -12.46 -14.44
N TRP A 440 -20.17 -12.10 -15.36
CA TRP A 440 -19.00 -12.86 -15.73
C TRP A 440 -17.82 -11.90 -15.85
N ASP A 441 -16.75 -12.23 -15.14
CA ASP A 441 -15.54 -11.44 -15.09
C ASP A 441 -14.36 -12.30 -15.54
N VAL A 442 -13.38 -11.67 -16.17
CA VAL A 442 -12.09 -12.28 -16.51
C VAL A 442 -11.01 -11.27 -16.18
N SER A 443 -10.02 -11.70 -15.40
CA SER A 443 -8.77 -10.98 -15.21
C SER A 443 -7.63 -11.90 -15.63
N GLU A 444 -6.77 -11.43 -16.52
CA GLU A 444 -5.56 -12.13 -16.93
C GLU A 444 -4.37 -11.20 -16.77
N SER A 445 -3.44 -11.58 -15.89
CA SER A 445 -2.20 -10.87 -15.65
C SER A 445 -0.99 -11.65 -16.16
N LYS A 446 0.01 -10.93 -16.64
CA LYS A 446 1.26 -11.48 -17.19
C LYS A 446 2.44 -10.59 -16.78
N LEU A 447 3.40 -11.18 -16.06
CA LEU A 447 4.66 -10.55 -15.72
C LEU A 447 5.80 -11.15 -16.55
N GLU A 448 6.57 -10.29 -17.21
CA GLU A 448 7.75 -10.66 -18.00
C GLU A 448 8.95 -9.84 -17.56
N MET A 449 10.08 -10.48 -17.25
CA MET A 449 11.35 -9.79 -16.99
C MET A 449 12.36 -10.16 -18.08
N ALA A 450 12.64 -9.21 -18.97
CA ALA A 450 13.65 -9.36 -20.01
C ALA A 450 14.97 -8.70 -19.55
N ALA A 451 15.98 -9.51 -19.27
CA ALA A 451 17.28 -9.05 -18.82
C ALA A 451 18.37 -9.32 -19.87
N PHE A 452 19.28 -8.37 -20.06
CA PHE A 452 20.36 -8.46 -21.03
C PHE A 452 21.56 -7.61 -20.59
N ASN A 453 22.75 -7.94 -21.10
CA ASN A 453 23.93 -7.08 -20.95
C ASN A 453 24.03 -6.12 -22.14
N PRO A 454 24.18 -4.80 -21.94
CA PRO A 454 24.44 -3.85 -23.03
C PRO A 454 25.75 -4.12 -23.77
N THR A 455 26.70 -4.77 -23.11
CA THR A 455 27.98 -5.20 -23.66
C THR A 455 28.21 -6.64 -23.24
N THR A 456 28.72 -7.48 -24.15
CA THR A 456 29.01 -8.88 -23.81
C THR A 456 30.00 -8.95 -22.64
N PRO A 457 29.69 -9.68 -21.55
CA PRO A 457 30.61 -9.84 -20.43
C PRO A 457 31.95 -10.43 -20.86
N THR A 458 33.03 -9.70 -20.63
CA THR A 458 34.41 -10.10 -20.97
C THR A 458 35.36 -9.63 -19.88
N GLY A 459 36.64 -10.00 -19.92
CA GLY A 459 37.65 -9.49 -18.99
C GLY A 459 37.76 -10.22 -17.64
N GLY A 460 36.87 -11.18 -17.34
CA GLY A 460 37.06 -12.16 -16.26
C GLY A 460 37.23 -13.59 -16.76
N THR A 461 37.30 -14.54 -15.82
CA THR A 461 37.28 -15.98 -16.12
C THR A 461 35.97 -16.38 -16.82
N THR A 462 35.95 -17.54 -17.49
CA THR A 462 34.73 -18.08 -18.11
C THR A 462 33.57 -18.14 -17.12
N ALA A 463 33.81 -18.61 -15.90
CA ALA A 463 32.78 -18.70 -14.86
C ALA A 463 32.24 -17.33 -14.43
N GLN A 464 33.11 -16.32 -14.30
CA GLN A 464 32.71 -14.95 -13.98
C GLN A 464 31.89 -14.32 -15.11
N ASN A 465 32.32 -14.48 -16.36
CA ASN A 465 31.58 -13.96 -17.52
C ASN A 465 30.22 -14.65 -17.65
N THR A 466 30.14 -15.97 -17.41
CA THR A 466 28.86 -16.71 -17.37
C THR A 466 27.95 -16.19 -16.26
N SER A 467 28.48 -15.96 -15.06
CA SER A 467 27.71 -15.43 -13.92
C SER A 467 27.24 -13.98 -14.13
N ALA A 468 28.00 -13.19 -14.89
CA ALA A 468 27.63 -11.82 -15.27
C ALA A 468 26.68 -11.76 -16.48
N THR A 469 26.46 -12.87 -17.19
CA THR A 469 25.56 -12.92 -18.34
C THR A 469 24.10 -12.93 -17.87
N ALA A 470 23.40 -11.85 -18.14
CA ALA A 470 22.00 -11.69 -17.78
C ALA A 470 21.11 -12.66 -18.57
N GLN A 471 20.06 -13.17 -17.91
CA GLN A 471 19.11 -14.10 -18.50
C GLN A 471 17.68 -13.66 -18.18
N ASN A 472 16.77 -13.96 -19.10
CA ASN A 472 15.34 -13.73 -18.86
C ASN A 472 14.82 -14.73 -17.83
N PHE A 473 13.89 -14.28 -16.99
CA PHE A 473 13.13 -15.20 -16.15
C PHE A 473 11.91 -15.75 -16.90
N PRO A 474 11.44 -16.96 -16.55
CA PRO A 474 10.18 -17.47 -17.06
C PRO A 474 9.03 -16.49 -16.79
N THR A 475 8.07 -16.45 -17.72
CA THR A 475 6.89 -15.60 -17.59
C THR A 475 5.98 -16.11 -16.48
N ILE A 476 5.52 -15.21 -15.61
CA ILE A 476 4.48 -15.50 -14.63
C ILE A 476 3.12 -15.15 -15.22
N ARG A 477 2.14 -16.03 -15.07
CA ARG A 477 0.77 -15.82 -15.57
C ARG A 477 -0.25 -16.16 -14.50
N GLN A 478 -1.23 -15.28 -14.34
CA GLN A 478 -2.36 -15.49 -13.45
C GLN A 478 -3.66 -15.20 -14.20
N LYS A 479 -4.67 -16.05 -14.01
CA LYS A 479 -5.97 -15.91 -14.66
C LYS A 479 -7.11 -16.27 -13.73
N LEU A 480 -7.97 -15.30 -13.47
CA LEU A 480 -9.17 -15.45 -12.64
C LEU A 480 -10.42 -15.26 -13.48
N ARG A 481 -11.38 -16.16 -13.36
CA ARG A 481 -12.64 -16.17 -14.13
C ARG A 481 -13.83 -16.45 -13.20
N PRO A 482 -14.33 -15.45 -12.45
CA PRO A 482 -15.53 -15.60 -11.67
C PRO A 482 -16.79 -15.45 -12.53
N VAL A 483 -17.79 -16.23 -12.18
CA VAL A 483 -19.18 -16.12 -12.64
C VAL A 483 -20.04 -16.02 -11.39
N SER A 484 -20.95 -15.07 -11.36
CA SER A 484 -21.91 -14.91 -10.27
C SER A 484 -23.30 -14.85 -10.84
N ALA A 485 -24.24 -15.57 -10.25
CA ALA A 485 -25.66 -15.48 -10.56
C ALA A 485 -26.45 -15.35 -9.26
N PHE A 486 -27.51 -14.55 -9.28
CA PHE A 486 -28.40 -14.44 -8.14
C PHE A 486 -29.87 -14.46 -8.57
N LEU A 487 -30.70 -14.96 -7.66
CA LEU A 487 -32.14 -14.89 -7.69
C LEU A 487 -32.61 -14.33 -6.36
N ARG A 488 -33.31 -13.20 -6.38
CA ARG A 488 -33.91 -12.58 -5.20
C ARG A 488 -35.42 -12.61 -5.32
N TYR A 489 -36.07 -13.21 -4.33
CA TYR A 489 -37.52 -13.28 -4.24
C TYR A 489 -38.02 -12.66 -2.93
N SER A 490 -38.91 -11.68 -3.06
CA SER A 490 -39.60 -10.99 -1.97
C SER A 490 -41.11 -11.23 -2.13
N PRO A 491 -41.67 -12.29 -1.52
CA PRO A 491 -43.10 -12.59 -1.67
C PRO A 491 -44.00 -11.45 -1.15
N ASP A 492 -43.55 -10.75 -0.11
CA ASP A 492 -44.17 -9.57 0.50
C ASP A 492 -43.11 -8.56 0.99
N ALA A 493 -43.55 -7.49 1.67
CA ALA A 493 -42.66 -6.42 2.16
C ALA A 493 -41.80 -6.81 3.37
N ASN A 494 -42.10 -7.93 4.03
CA ASN A 494 -41.41 -8.38 5.23
C ASN A 494 -40.35 -9.45 4.93
N TRP A 495 -40.54 -10.26 3.90
CA TRP A 495 -39.65 -11.37 3.57
C TRP A 495 -38.83 -11.12 2.31
N THR A 496 -37.56 -11.50 2.36
CA THR A 496 -36.70 -11.56 1.17
C THR A 496 -35.80 -12.80 1.27
N ALA A 497 -35.86 -13.65 0.26
CA ALA A 497 -34.92 -14.75 0.07
C ALA A 497 -34.00 -14.43 -1.11
N THR A 498 -32.70 -14.63 -0.96
CA THR A 498 -31.74 -14.52 -2.07
C THR A 498 -30.94 -15.80 -2.15
N VAL A 499 -30.97 -16.43 -3.32
CA VAL A 499 -30.05 -17.52 -3.68
C VAL A 499 -28.97 -16.93 -4.55
N ARG A 500 -27.71 -17.19 -4.24
CA ARG A 500 -26.56 -16.85 -5.06
C ARG A 500 -25.77 -18.09 -5.40
N TYR A 501 -25.38 -18.19 -6.66
CA TYR A 501 -24.45 -19.19 -7.15
C TYR A 501 -23.22 -18.49 -7.69
N GLY A 502 -22.05 -18.83 -7.15
CA GLY A 502 -20.75 -18.41 -7.63
C GLY A 502 -20.02 -19.60 -8.23
N TYR A 503 -19.36 -19.39 -9.36
CA TYR A 503 -18.36 -20.28 -9.90
C TYR A 503 -17.07 -19.49 -10.11
N GLU A 504 -15.95 -20.05 -9.70
CA GLU A 504 -14.66 -19.39 -9.88
C GLU A 504 -13.64 -20.39 -10.42
N ARG A 505 -12.91 -19.96 -11.44
CA ARG A 505 -11.74 -20.68 -11.94
C ARG A 505 -10.53 -19.79 -11.81
N PHE A 506 -9.55 -20.25 -11.05
CA PHE A 506 -8.25 -19.62 -10.91
C PHE A 506 -7.18 -20.50 -11.56
N GLN A 507 -6.28 -19.88 -12.30
CA GLN A 507 -5.13 -20.53 -12.88
C GLN A 507 -3.88 -19.69 -12.67
N GLU A 508 -2.80 -20.33 -12.23
CA GLU A 508 -1.52 -19.70 -12.00
C GLU A 508 -0.40 -20.55 -12.59
N ASN A 509 0.64 -19.88 -13.07
CA ASN A 509 1.93 -20.44 -13.42
C ASN A 509 2.98 -19.43 -12.96
N ASP A 510 3.71 -19.78 -11.90
CA ASP A 510 4.75 -18.94 -11.32
C ASP A 510 5.96 -19.80 -10.98
N PHE A 511 7.02 -19.69 -11.78
CA PHE A 511 8.25 -20.46 -11.60
C PHE A 511 8.92 -20.28 -10.23
N ARG A 512 8.55 -19.25 -9.46
CA ARG A 512 9.08 -18.99 -8.12
C ARG A 512 8.45 -19.91 -7.08
N SER A 513 7.18 -20.28 -7.26
CA SER A 513 6.41 -21.18 -6.38
C SER A 513 6.25 -22.58 -6.94
N ASP A 514 6.17 -22.72 -8.26
CA ASP A 514 5.92 -23.98 -8.94
C ASP A 514 7.01 -25.01 -8.60
N GLY A 515 6.63 -26.10 -7.93
CA GLY A 515 7.56 -27.16 -7.55
C GLY A 515 8.40 -26.89 -6.29
N LEU A 516 8.10 -25.83 -5.53
CA LEU A 516 8.55 -25.71 -4.14
C LEU A 516 7.81 -26.75 -3.29
N TYR A 517 8.44 -27.88 -3.05
CA TYR A 517 7.95 -28.91 -2.13
C TYR A 517 8.74 -28.89 -0.83
N PRO A 518 8.10 -29.21 0.31
CA PRO A 518 8.81 -29.37 1.57
C PRO A 518 9.98 -30.34 1.45
N ALA A 519 11.14 -29.93 1.97
CA ALA A 519 12.35 -30.74 2.08
C ALA A 519 12.91 -31.35 0.77
N ARG A 520 12.59 -30.79 -0.42
CA ARG A 520 13.16 -31.25 -1.71
C ARG A 520 14.38 -30.48 -2.19
N VAL A 521 14.63 -29.28 -1.68
CA VAL A 521 15.78 -28.46 -2.08
C VAL A 521 16.94 -28.77 -1.16
N THR A 522 18.09 -29.15 -1.74
CA THR A 522 19.26 -29.68 -1.00
C THR A 522 19.80 -28.73 0.08
N ASN A 523 19.53 -27.43 -0.04
CA ASN A 523 20.06 -26.39 0.84
C ASN A 523 18.97 -25.59 1.58
N GLY A 524 17.70 -25.99 1.58
CA GLY A 524 16.66 -25.26 2.29
C GLY A 524 15.35 -26.02 2.51
N ILE A 525 14.56 -25.59 3.49
CA ILE A 525 13.25 -26.16 3.80
C ILE A 525 12.18 -25.10 3.53
N PHE A 526 11.16 -25.44 2.77
CA PHE A 526 10.07 -24.53 2.44
C PHE A 526 8.75 -25.14 2.91
N LEU A 527 7.76 -24.31 3.26
CA LEU A 527 6.42 -24.77 3.62
C LEU A 527 5.67 -25.33 2.39
N GLY A 528 6.17 -25.03 1.19
CA GLY A 528 5.59 -25.48 -0.06
C GLY A 528 4.39 -24.63 -0.43
N GLN A 529 4.60 -23.33 -0.60
CA GLN A 529 3.60 -22.38 -1.08
C GLN A 529 3.31 -22.65 -2.57
N ASP A 530 2.56 -23.71 -2.84
CA ASP A 530 2.17 -24.13 -4.19
C ASP A 530 0.69 -23.78 -4.43
N TYR A 531 0.45 -22.59 -4.97
CA TYR A 531 -0.89 -22.12 -5.31
C TYR A 531 -1.49 -23.00 -6.41
N GLN A 532 -2.43 -23.86 -6.01
CA GLN A 532 -3.07 -24.79 -6.94
C GLN A 532 -4.09 -24.10 -7.84
N ASN A 533 -4.09 -24.50 -9.10
CA ASN A 533 -5.21 -24.27 -10.00
C ASN A 533 -6.48 -24.88 -9.39
N TYR A 534 -7.56 -24.11 -9.29
CA TYR A 534 -8.80 -24.62 -8.72
C TYR A 534 -10.05 -24.21 -9.50
N TYR A 535 -11.12 -24.94 -9.18
CA TYR A 535 -12.50 -24.65 -9.56
C TYR A 535 -13.33 -24.65 -8.28
N ALA A 536 -13.95 -23.53 -7.95
CA ALA A 536 -14.78 -23.39 -6.77
C ALA A 536 -16.23 -23.16 -7.18
N HIS A 537 -17.14 -23.83 -6.47
CA HIS A 537 -18.58 -23.64 -6.59
C HIS A 537 -19.10 -23.20 -5.22
N LEU A 538 -19.76 -22.04 -5.17
CA LEU A 538 -20.32 -21.49 -3.94
C LEU A 538 -21.82 -21.28 -4.11
N LEU A 539 -22.61 -21.93 -3.25
CA LEU A 539 -24.04 -21.68 -3.15
C LEU A 539 -24.32 -20.97 -1.82
N THR A 540 -25.00 -19.82 -1.87
CA THR A 540 -25.41 -19.09 -0.68
C THR A 540 -26.90 -18.86 -0.69
N LEU A 541 -27.57 -19.22 0.41
CA LEU A 541 -28.95 -18.85 0.68
C LEU A 541 -28.96 -17.81 1.79
N THR A 542 -29.57 -16.66 1.53
CA THR A 542 -29.80 -15.63 2.54
C THR A 542 -31.30 -15.39 2.68
N VAL A 543 -31.81 -15.46 3.90
CA VAL A 543 -33.20 -15.12 4.23
C VAL A 543 -33.20 -13.92 5.16
N GLY A 544 -33.90 -12.86 4.76
CA GLY A 544 -34.12 -11.66 5.54
C GLY A 544 -35.59 -11.53 5.92
N PHE A 545 -35.84 -11.23 7.19
CA PHE A 545 -37.16 -10.89 7.72
C PHE A 545 -37.11 -9.49 8.33
N ARG A 546 -37.97 -8.59 7.86
CA ARG A 546 -38.11 -7.21 8.32
C ARG A 546 -39.59 -6.90 8.57
N PRO A 547 -40.12 -7.21 9.76
CA PRO A 547 -41.53 -7.01 10.05
C PRO A 547 -41.90 -5.52 10.04
N ALA A 548 -43.03 -5.19 9.43
CA ALA A 548 -43.57 -3.82 9.38
C ALA A 548 -43.74 -3.14 10.75
N LEU A 549 -43.90 -3.92 11.83
CA LEU A 549 -44.05 -3.45 13.22
C LEU A 549 -42.76 -2.84 13.81
N LEU A 550 -41.59 -3.06 13.22
CA LEU A 550 -40.31 -2.52 13.67
C LEU A 550 -39.85 -1.30 12.86
N ARG A 551 -40.73 -0.68 12.06
CA ARG A 551 -40.42 0.62 11.43
C ARG A 551 -40.52 1.70 12.51
N PRO A 552 -39.41 2.28 13.04
CA PRO A 552 -39.55 3.51 13.78
C PRO A 552 -40.25 4.52 12.86
N ALA A 553 -41.27 5.21 13.38
CA ALA A 553 -41.80 6.37 12.69
C ALA A 553 -40.60 7.26 12.37
N ARG A 554 -40.42 7.62 11.10
CA ARG A 554 -39.43 8.64 10.73
C ARG A 554 -39.72 9.85 11.62
N SER A 555 -38.78 10.16 12.52
CA SER A 555 -38.80 11.41 13.26
C SER A 555 -38.89 12.53 12.24
N THR A 556 -40.01 13.25 12.27
CA THR A 556 -40.17 14.53 11.58
C THR A 556 -39.61 15.59 12.53
N LEU A 557 -38.29 15.67 12.58
CA LEU A 557 -37.57 16.81 13.16
C LEU A 557 -36.52 17.27 12.17
#